data_AF-A0A7Y6XSB2-F1
#
_entry.id   AF-A0A7Y6XSB2-F1
#
_cell.length_a   1.000
_cell.length_b   1.000
_cell.length_c   1.000
_cell.angle_alpha   90.00
_cell.angle_beta   90.00
_cell.angle_gamma   90.00
#
_symmetry.space_group_name_H-M   'P 1'
#
loop_
_entity.id
_entity.type
_entity.pdbx_description
1 polymer ?
#
loop_
_entity_poly.entity_id
_entity_poly.type
_entity_poly.pdbx_seq_one_letter_code
_entity_poly.pdbx_strand_id
1 'polypeptide(L)'
;MKYTKYIILFLLLGCIEPIEFEIPPAESLLIIEGMINDEDGPYTVQISRAVPLSVDTLEVPPVSGASVRLHDDLGNVEDFDETEPGIYQTRGAMKGVVGRSYHITVSVDGKSYESTPEEIKPVGQISEIRYEFEEERIEDLFGEKNKDHFNIYVDAEQGVETGGYVRWRMTGTYKVETTPQLRETLHHPGAVPLKAPRPCSGYTTAVHPSGRGTIIVKVGECTCCECYVDMKESVPQVSDNLLVSEGSYNNVKIGRVP
;
A
#
# COMPACT_ATOMS: atom_id res chain seq x y z
N MET A 1 10.88 37.88 -63.11
CA MET A 1 11.91 37.69 -62.06
C MET A 1 11.29 36.99 -60.87
N LYS A 2 12.07 36.19 -60.12
CA LYS A 2 11.56 35.27 -59.10
C LYS A 2 11.34 35.99 -57.76
N TYR A 3 10.10 36.06 -57.28
CA TYR A 3 9.77 36.40 -55.90
C TYR A 3 9.12 35.19 -55.22
N THR A 4 9.95 34.17 -54.96
CA THR A 4 9.54 33.02 -54.17
C THR A 4 9.27 33.47 -52.74
N LYS A 5 8.12 33.10 -52.19
CA LYS A 5 7.68 33.47 -50.84
C LYS A 5 8.70 33.01 -49.80
N TYR A 6 9.33 33.96 -49.10
CA TYR A 6 10.00 33.66 -47.83
C TYR A 6 8.91 33.43 -46.79
N ILE A 7 8.53 32.16 -46.59
CA ILE A 7 7.78 31.75 -45.41
C ILE A 7 8.72 31.91 -44.21
N ILE A 8 8.40 32.88 -43.35
CA ILE A 8 9.04 33.03 -42.06
C ILE A 8 8.60 31.85 -41.19
N LEU A 9 9.51 30.90 -41.04
CA LEU A 9 9.34 29.73 -40.16
C LEU A 9 9.72 30.14 -38.72
N PHE A 10 8.86 30.94 -38.08
CA PHE A 10 8.99 31.28 -36.66
C PHE A 10 8.51 30.08 -35.80
N LEU A 11 9.25 28.97 -35.86
CA LEU A 11 9.03 27.81 -35.01
C LEU A 11 9.41 28.14 -33.57
N LEU A 12 8.40 28.57 -32.80
CA LEU A 12 8.12 28.15 -31.42
C LEU A 12 9.33 27.66 -30.59
N LEU A 13 10.36 28.50 -30.44
CA LEU A 13 11.38 28.34 -29.41
C LEU A 13 10.78 28.76 -28.07
N GLY A 14 9.89 27.92 -27.53
CA GLY A 14 9.47 28.01 -26.15
C GLY A 14 10.63 27.59 -25.26
N CYS A 15 11.33 28.55 -24.65
CA CYS A 15 12.24 28.25 -23.55
C CYS A 15 11.43 27.64 -22.41
N ILE A 16 11.70 26.37 -22.10
CA ILE A 16 11.27 25.77 -20.85
C ILE A 16 12.24 26.30 -19.79
N GLU A 17 11.79 27.30 -19.03
CA GLU A 17 12.53 27.82 -17.90
C GLU A 17 12.42 26.79 -16.76
N PRO A 18 13.53 26.14 -16.35
CA PRO A 18 13.48 25.15 -15.27
C PRO A 18 13.13 25.85 -13.96
N ILE A 19 12.16 25.31 -13.23
CA ILE A 19 11.90 25.76 -11.86
C ILE A 19 12.98 25.11 -10.98
N GLU A 20 14.06 25.86 -10.73
CA GLU A 20 15.06 25.48 -9.74
C GLU A 20 14.47 25.70 -8.34
N PHE A 21 14.09 24.59 -7.70
CA PHE A 21 13.74 24.59 -6.29
C PHE A 21 15.02 24.55 -5.46
N GLU A 22 15.27 25.57 -4.63
CA GLU A 22 16.23 25.46 -3.53
C GLU A 22 15.66 24.49 -2.48
N ILE A 23 15.92 23.20 -2.67
CA ILE A 23 15.60 22.17 -1.69
C ILE A 23 16.54 22.39 -0.51
N PRO A 24 16.06 22.75 0.70
CA PRO A 24 16.93 22.86 1.85
C PRO A 24 17.61 21.50 2.07
N PRO A 25 18.89 21.46 2.49
CA PRO A 25 19.55 20.20 2.77
C PRO A 25 18.67 19.43 3.76
N ALA A 26 18.52 18.12 3.54
CA ALA A 26 17.95 17.25 4.56
C ALA A 26 18.94 17.24 5.73
N GLU A 27 18.77 18.20 6.65
CA GLU A 27 19.14 17.99 8.03
C GLU A 27 18.56 16.62 8.43
N SER A 28 19.32 15.85 9.20
CA SER A 28 19.00 14.45 9.49
C SER A 28 17.82 14.37 10.46
N LEU A 29 16.63 14.70 9.95
CA LEU A 29 15.36 14.70 10.65
C LEU A 29 15.04 13.24 11.00
N LEU A 30 14.90 13.01 12.30
CA LEU A 30 14.44 11.74 12.82
C LEU A 30 12.93 11.65 12.56
N ILE A 31 12.52 10.60 11.86
CA ILE A 31 11.13 10.26 11.62
C ILE A 31 10.80 9.12 12.58
N ILE A 32 9.78 9.31 13.42
CA ILE A 32 9.24 8.31 14.34
C ILE A 32 7.77 8.12 13.96
N GLU A 33 7.42 6.92 13.51
CA GLU A 33 6.07 6.57 13.07
C GLU A 33 5.59 5.35 13.85
N GLY A 34 4.35 5.35 14.31
CA GLY A 34 3.78 4.24 15.06
C GLY A 34 2.29 4.42 15.28
N MET A 35 1.62 3.37 15.75
CA MET A 35 0.20 3.43 16.12
C MET A 35 -0.08 2.41 17.23
N ILE A 36 -0.88 2.85 18.21
CA ILE A 36 -1.50 2.00 19.23
C ILE A 36 -3.01 1.99 18.93
N ASN A 37 -3.65 0.83 19.05
CA ASN A 37 -5.10 0.65 18.92
C ASN A 37 -5.61 -0.31 20.00
N ASP A 38 -6.92 -0.58 20.00
CA ASP A 38 -7.60 -1.50 20.92
C ASP A 38 -7.58 -2.97 20.48
N GLU A 39 -6.77 -3.33 19.48
CA GLU A 39 -6.46 -4.72 19.14
C GLU A 39 -5.37 -5.27 20.08
N ASP A 40 -5.23 -6.59 20.13
CA ASP A 40 -4.12 -7.23 20.84
C ASP A 40 -2.78 -6.91 20.13
N GLY A 41 -1.72 -6.69 20.91
CA GLY A 41 -0.39 -6.39 20.37
C GLY A 41 0.24 -7.55 19.55
N PRO A 42 1.42 -7.32 18.94
CA PRO A 42 2.35 -6.24 19.25
C PRO A 42 2.09 -4.93 18.49
N TYR A 43 2.18 -3.80 19.19
CA TYR A 43 2.29 -2.48 18.56
C TYR A 43 3.70 -2.29 17.97
N THR A 44 3.78 -1.59 16.85
CA THR A 44 5.02 -1.36 16.12
C THR A 44 5.32 0.14 16.02
N VAL A 45 6.58 0.51 16.26
CA VAL A 45 7.16 1.84 15.99
C VAL A 45 8.29 1.67 14.99
N GLN A 46 8.28 2.45 13.91
CA GLN A 46 9.36 2.55 12.94
C GLN A 46 10.11 3.86 13.16
N ILE A 47 11.44 3.78 13.18
CA ILE A 47 12.33 4.95 13.31
C ILE A 47 13.29 4.99 12.13
N SER A 48 13.31 6.12 11.43
CA SER A 48 14.10 6.33 10.23
C SER A 48 14.63 7.77 10.14
N ARG A 49 15.40 8.08 9.09
CA ARG A 49 15.87 9.44 8.78
C ARG A 49 15.31 9.91 7.46
N ALA A 50 14.93 11.18 7.40
CA ALA A 50 14.58 11.83 6.13
C ALA A 50 15.76 11.77 5.15
N VAL A 51 15.47 11.44 3.89
CA VAL A 51 16.42 11.52 2.77
C VAL A 51 16.25 12.84 2.01
N PRO A 52 17.32 13.39 1.40
CA PRO A 52 17.18 14.42 0.39
C PRO A 52 16.33 13.92 -0.78
N LEU A 53 15.55 14.81 -1.39
CA LEU A 53 14.87 14.54 -2.66
C LEU A 53 15.90 14.56 -3.81
N SER A 54 16.66 13.49 -3.94
CA SER A 54 17.57 13.23 -5.07
C SER A 54 17.08 12.03 -5.89
N VAL A 55 17.49 11.98 -7.16
CA VAL A 55 17.02 10.95 -8.11
C VAL A 55 17.60 9.55 -7.83
N ASP A 56 18.64 9.48 -6.97
CA ASP A 56 19.51 8.31 -6.83
C ASP A 56 19.25 7.45 -5.58
N THR A 57 18.41 7.90 -4.63
CA THR A 57 18.13 7.15 -3.38
C THR A 57 16.65 7.14 -3.01
N LEU A 58 16.02 5.97 -3.11
CA LEU A 58 14.64 5.71 -2.66
C LEU A 58 14.56 4.96 -1.31
N GLU A 59 15.69 4.46 -0.79
CA GLU A 59 15.72 3.74 0.49
C GLU A 59 15.81 4.74 1.65
N VAL A 60 14.85 4.68 2.57
CA VAL A 60 14.81 5.52 3.78
C VAL A 60 15.71 4.89 4.86
N PRO A 61 16.79 5.54 5.32
CA PRO A 61 17.72 4.95 6.27
C PRO A 61 17.05 4.63 7.62
N PRO A 62 17.05 3.36 8.08
CA PRO A 62 16.54 3.01 9.39
C PRO A 62 17.46 3.52 10.51
N VAL A 63 16.91 3.67 11.72
CA VAL A 63 17.66 4.07 12.92
C VAL A 63 17.56 3.00 13.99
N SER A 64 18.65 2.25 14.17
CA SER A 64 18.79 1.19 15.17
C SER A 64 19.30 1.68 16.53
N GLY A 65 19.06 0.86 17.56
CA GLY A 65 19.58 1.08 18.92
C GLY A 65 18.87 2.19 19.71
N ALA A 66 17.67 2.59 19.31
CA ALA A 66 16.82 3.48 20.11
C ALA A 66 16.20 2.73 21.30
N SER A 67 15.97 3.45 22.40
CA SER A 67 15.10 2.98 23.49
C SER A 67 13.71 3.58 23.31
N VAL A 68 12.72 2.75 23.04
CA VAL A 68 11.32 3.15 22.81
C VAL A 68 10.45 2.55 23.92
N ARG A 69 9.57 3.35 24.51
CA ARG A 69 8.66 2.91 25.59
C ARG A 69 7.27 3.50 25.40
N LEU A 70 6.25 2.64 25.54
CA LEU A 70 4.84 2.98 25.63
C LEU A 70 4.49 3.29 27.09
N HIS A 71 3.71 4.33 27.31
CA HIS A 71 3.18 4.72 28.62
C HIS A 71 1.67 4.90 28.54
N ASP A 72 0.96 4.59 29.62
CA ASP A 72 -0.47 4.88 29.75
C ASP A 72 -0.80 5.85 30.91
N ASP A 73 -2.05 6.33 30.93
CA ASP A 73 -2.57 7.26 31.94
C ASP A 73 -2.68 6.72 33.37
N LEU A 74 -2.40 5.44 33.61
CA LEU A 74 -2.31 4.85 34.96
C LEU A 74 -0.86 4.63 35.41
N GLY A 75 0.12 5.00 34.59
CA GLY A 75 1.54 4.87 34.88
C GLY A 75 2.11 3.48 34.59
N ASN A 76 1.43 2.64 33.81
CA ASN A 76 2.03 1.42 33.27
C ASN A 76 2.98 1.79 32.12
N VAL A 77 4.03 1.00 31.97
CA VAL A 77 5.07 1.19 30.94
C VAL A 77 5.40 -0.15 30.29
N GLU A 78 5.51 -0.16 28.97
CA GLU A 78 6.03 -1.30 28.19
C GLU A 78 7.17 -0.85 27.27
N ASP A 79 8.28 -1.57 27.31
CA ASP A 79 9.41 -1.38 26.40
C ASP A 79 9.14 -2.06 25.05
N PHE A 80 9.62 -1.45 23.96
CA PHE A 80 9.67 -2.12 22.65
C PHE A 80 11.06 -2.74 22.42
N ASP A 81 11.11 -3.93 21.83
CA ASP A 81 12.33 -4.58 21.34
C ASP A 81 12.56 -4.24 19.86
N GLU A 82 13.81 -3.98 19.46
CA GLU A 82 14.17 -3.86 18.03
C GLU A 82 14.16 -5.24 17.37
N THR A 83 13.28 -5.45 16.39
CA THR A 83 13.10 -6.74 15.68
C THR A 83 13.87 -6.78 14.36
N GLU A 84 13.92 -5.66 13.66
CA GLU A 84 14.69 -5.42 12.44
C GLU A 84 15.27 -3.99 12.51
N PRO A 85 16.30 -3.63 11.74
CA PRO A 85 16.89 -2.29 11.78
C PRO A 85 15.82 -1.18 11.66
N GLY A 86 15.65 -0.40 12.72
CA GLY A 86 14.66 0.68 12.78
C GLY A 86 13.21 0.26 12.98
N ILE A 87 12.91 -1.02 13.23
CA ILE A 87 11.57 -1.54 13.53
C ILE A 87 11.56 -2.07 14.97
N TYR A 88 10.69 -1.49 15.80
CA TYR A 88 10.57 -1.78 17.23
C TYR A 88 9.17 -2.30 17.54
N GLN A 89 9.06 -3.38 18.32
CA GLN A 89 7.79 -4.01 18.66
C GLN A 89 7.62 -4.24 20.17
N THR A 90 6.43 -3.97 20.71
CA THR A 90 6.06 -4.35 22.09
C THR A 90 6.01 -5.87 22.26
N ARG A 91 6.00 -6.37 23.49
CA ARG A 91 5.77 -7.81 23.78
C ARG A 91 4.28 -8.16 23.97
N GLY A 92 3.39 -7.16 23.95
CA GLY A 92 1.95 -7.32 24.16
C GLY A 92 1.54 -7.37 25.63
N ALA A 93 2.33 -6.74 26.53
CA ALA A 93 1.99 -6.62 27.94
C ALA A 93 0.90 -5.57 28.18
N MET A 94 0.84 -4.54 27.34
CA MET A 94 -0.20 -3.52 27.33
C MET A 94 -1.13 -3.70 26.12
N LYS A 95 -2.39 -3.34 26.33
CA LYS A 95 -3.41 -3.24 25.29
C LYS A 95 -4.03 -1.84 25.31
N GLY A 96 -4.31 -1.28 24.14
CA GLY A 96 -5.11 -0.06 24.02
C GLY A 96 -6.53 -0.29 24.55
N VAL A 97 -7.06 0.70 25.25
CA VAL A 97 -8.43 0.69 25.77
C VAL A 97 -9.07 2.02 25.42
N VAL A 98 -10.27 1.96 24.85
CA VAL A 98 -11.08 3.14 24.51
C VAL A 98 -11.31 4.01 25.75
N GLY A 99 -11.12 5.31 25.60
CA GLY A 99 -11.22 6.31 26.68
C GLY A 99 -9.97 6.43 27.57
N ARG A 100 -8.87 5.73 27.25
CA ARG A 100 -7.56 5.89 27.91
C ARG A 100 -6.57 6.62 27.02
N SER A 101 -5.65 7.35 27.64
CA SER A 101 -4.58 8.09 26.97
C SER A 101 -3.24 7.35 27.00
N TYR A 102 -2.51 7.42 25.89
CA TYR A 102 -1.21 6.77 25.68
C TYR A 102 -0.20 7.74 25.05
N HIS A 103 1.09 7.55 25.33
CA HIS A 103 2.19 8.25 24.65
C HIS A 103 3.43 7.36 24.54
N ILE A 104 4.38 7.75 23.69
CA ILE A 104 5.68 7.11 23.61
C ILE A 104 6.82 8.06 24.00
N THR A 105 7.85 7.50 24.63
CA THR A 105 9.15 8.16 24.80
C THR A 105 10.21 7.42 23.98
N VAL A 106 11.01 8.14 23.20
CA VAL A 106 12.08 7.60 22.36
C VAL A 106 13.41 8.26 22.74
N SER A 107 14.43 7.49 23.10
CA SER A 107 15.79 7.98 23.31
C SER A 107 16.76 7.39 22.29
N VAL A 108 17.44 8.25 21.52
CA VAL A 108 18.37 7.86 20.44
C VAL A 108 19.40 8.98 20.20
N ASP A 109 20.62 8.63 19.82
CA ASP A 109 21.75 9.57 19.61
C ASP A 109 22.03 10.53 20.79
N GLY A 110 21.68 10.14 22.02
CA GLY A 110 21.78 11.01 23.20
C GLY A 110 20.72 12.12 23.27
N LYS A 111 19.72 12.10 22.38
CA LYS A 111 18.51 12.93 22.43
C LYS A 111 17.33 12.11 22.95
N SER A 112 16.33 12.79 23.49
CA SER A 112 15.05 12.19 23.87
C SER A 112 13.90 12.95 23.22
N TYR A 113 12.89 12.20 22.80
CA TYR A 113 11.67 12.65 22.14
C TYR A 113 10.48 12.04 22.88
N GLU A 114 9.37 12.77 22.91
CA GLU A 114 8.16 12.39 23.63
C GLU A 114 6.95 12.84 22.81
N SER A 115 6.00 11.94 22.57
CA SER A 115 4.73 12.32 21.94
C SER A 115 3.82 12.98 22.97
N THR A 116 2.90 13.82 22.52
CA THR A 116 1.77 14.22 23.38
C THR A 116 0.94 12.98 23.73
N PRO A 117 0.35 12.90 24.95
CA PRO A 117 -0.66 11.91 25.25
C PRO A 117 -1.89 12.05 24.35
N GLU A 118 -2.28 10.95 23.72
CA GLU A 118 -3.45 10.86 22.82
C GLU A 118 -4.44 9.82 23.35
N GLU A 119 -5.73 10.16 23.35
CA GLU A 119 -6.82 9.29 23.82
C GLU A 119 -7.33 8.38 22.70
N ILE A 120 -7.49 7.09 22.98
CA ILE A 120 -8.16 6.16 22.06
C ILE A 120 -9.66 6.44 22.08
N LYS A 121 -10.14 7.16 21.08
CA LYS A 121 -11.55 7.54 20.93
C LYS A 121 -12.44 6.36 20.55
N PRO A 122 -13.72 6.33 20.99
CA PRO A 122 -14.68 5.33 20.54
C PRO A 122 -15.01 5.52 19.07
N VAL A 123 -14.90 4.44 18.28
CA VAL A 123 -15.36 4.41 16.88
C VAL A 123 -16.71 3.71 16.76
N GLY A 124 -17.45 4.00 15.69
CA GLY A 124 -18.68 3.29 15.35
C GLY A 124 -18.41 1.91 14.72
N GLN A 125 -19.49 1.16 14.46
CA GLN A 125 -19.41 -0.20 13.91
C GLN A 125 -19.71 -0.22 12.40
N ILE A 126 -18.98 -1.06 11.67
CA ILE A 126 -19.30 -1.39 10.26
C ILE A 126 -20.54 -2.29 10.26
N SER A 127 -21.59 -1.87 9.55
CA SER A 127 -22.86 -2.60 9.44
C SER A 127 -22.94 -3.44 8.17
N GLU A 128 -22.37 -2.96 7.06
CA GLU A 128 -22.33 -3.70 5.79
C GLU A 128 -20.99 -3.49 5.07
N ILE A 129 -20.52 -4.53 4.37
CA ILE A 129 -19.40 -4.46 3.43
C ILE A 129 -19.93 -4.93 2.06
N ARG A 130 -19.77 -4.09 1.04
CA ARG A 130 -20.19 -4.36 -0.34
C ARG A 130 -18.99 -4.26 -1.29
N TYR A 131 -19.08 -4.96 -2.41
CA TYR A 131 -18.08 -4.86 -3.48
C TYR A 131 -18.75 -4.69 -4.84
N GLU A 132 -18.10 -3.94 -5.73
CA GLU A 132 -18.55 -3.69 -7.10
C GLU A 132 -17.39 -3.93 -8.07
N PHE A 133 -17.64 -4.69 -9.14
CA PHE A 133 -16.67 -4.96 -10.20
C PHE A 133 -16.68 -3.83 -11.22
N GLU A 134 -15.51 -3.29 -11.55
CA GLU A 134 -15.31 -2.22 -12.52
C GLU A 134 -14.24 -2.63 -13.55
N GLU A 135 -14.62 -2.72 -14.82
CA GLU A 135 -13.68 -2.91 -15.93
C GLU A 135 -12.89 -1.61 -16.19
N GLU A 136 -11.56 -1.69 -16.25
CA GLU A 136 -10.71 -0.54 -16.54
C GLU A 136 -9.72 -0.90 -17.64
N ARG A 137 -9.61 -0.06 -18.67
CA ARG A 137 -8.65 -0.23 -19.76
C ARG A 137 -7.61 0.89 -19.72
N ILE A 138 -6.40 0.55 -19.30
CA ILE A 138 -5.25 1.45 -19.30
C ILE A 138 -4.48 1.33 -20.62
N GLU A 139 -3.93 2.44 -21.10
CA GLU A 139 -2.95 2.44 -22.19
C GLU A 139 -1.54 2.37 -21.58
N ASP A 140 -0.77 1.36 -21.97
CA ASP A 140 0.63 1.16 -21.57
C ASP A 140 1.52 1.29 -22.82
N LEU A 141 2.85 1.34 -22.65
CA LEU A 141 3.85 1.43 -23.73
C LEU A 141 3.75 0.31 -24.80
N PHE A 142 2.99 -0.75 -24.50
CA PHE A 142 2.78 -1.92 -25.37
C PHE A 142 1.32 -2.07 -25.83
N GLY A 143 0.47 -1.06 -25.60
CA GLY A 143 -0.93 -1.03 -26.02
C GLY A 143 -1.93 -1.06 -24.87
N GLU A 144 -3.21 -1.25 -25.20
CA GLU A 144 -4.30 -1.30 -24.23
C GLU A 144 -4.27 -2.58 -23.39
N LYS A 145 -4.42 -2.43 -22.07
CA LYS A 145 -4.43 -3.53 -21.10
C LYS A 145 -5.59 -3.37 -20.13
N ASN A 146 -6.31 -4.45 -19.88
CA ASN A 146 -7.31 -4.50 -18.81
C ASN A 146 -6.62 -4.46 -17.43
N LYS A 147 -7.18 -3.65 -16.52
CA LYS A 147 -6.80 -3.45 -15.13
C LYS A 147 -8.07 -3.41 -14.27
N ASP A 148 -8.97 -4.33 -14.60
CA ASP A 148 -10.25 -4.58 -13.95
C ASP A 148 -10.04 -4.74 -12.43
N HIS A 149 -11.04 -4.38 -11.64
CA HIS A 149 -10.90 -4.33 -10.19
C HIS A 149 -12.22 -4.42 -9.45
N PHE A 150 -12.15 -4.76 -8.17
CA PHE A 150 -13.24 -4.63 -7.22
C PHE A 150 -13.04 -3.38 -6.36
N ASN A 151 -14.06 -2.51 -6.37
CA ASN A 151 -14.19 -1.41 -5.42
C ASN A 151 -14.87 -1.94 -4.15
N ILE A 152 -14.30 -1.65 -2.98
CA ILE A 152 -14.85 -2.06 -1.68
C ILE A 152 -15.51 -0.86 -1.01
N TYR A 153 -16.77 -1.03 -0.61
CA TYR A 153 -17.60 -0.03 0.05
C TYR A 153 -18.04 -0.53 1.43
N VAL A 154 -18.19 0.39 2.38
CA VAL A 154 -18.80 0.10 3.68
C VAL A 154 -19.91 1.07 4.01
N ASP A 155 -20.88 0.53 4.76
CA ASP A 155 -21.88 1.28 5.50
C ASP A 155 -21.56 1.08 6.99
N ALA A 156 -21.67 2.13 7.80
CA ALA A 156 -21.23 2.12 9.19
C ALA A 156 -21.95 3.18 10.04
N GLU A 157 -22.09 2.94 11.34
CA GLU A 157 -22.62 3.91 12.29
C GLU A 157 -21.53 4.90 12.74
N GLN A 158 -21.92 6.11 13.15
CA GLN A 158 -20.99 7.17 13.55
C GLN A 158 -20.35 6.95 14.94
N GLY A 159 -20.91 6.05 15.76
CA GLY A 159 -20.47 5.83 17.13
C GLY A 159 -20.98 6.91 18.09
N VAL A 160 -20.35 7.02 19.26
CA VAL A 160 -20.83 7.91 20.35
C VAL A 160 -20.26 9.33 20.26
N GLU A 161 -19.11 9.52 19.59
CA GLU A 161 -18.49 10.84 19.48
C GLU A 161 -18.95 11.59 18.21
N THR A 162 -19.39 12.84 18.39
CA THR A 162 -19.82 13.71 17.28
C THR A 162 -18.70 14.65 16.84
N GLY A 163 -18.33 14.59 15.56
CA GLY A 163 -17.28 15.43 14.95
C GLY A 163 -15.94 14.72 14.77
N GLY A 164 -14.99 15.37 14.10
CA GLY A 164 -13.69 14.79 13.73
C GLY A 164 -13.68 14.14 12.34
N TYR A 165 -12.55 13.54 11.99
CA TYR A 165 -12.37 12.79 10.74
C TYR A 165 -12.15 11.31 11.06
N VAL A 166 -12.82 10.42 10.32
CA VAL A 166 -12.59 8.98 10.43
C VAL A 166 -11.65 8.52 9.32
N ARG A 167 -10.55 7.86 9.71
CA ARG A 167 -9.69 7.12 8.77
C ARG A 167 -10.17 5.68 8.67
N TRP A 168 -10.55 5.27 7.48
CA TRP A 168 -10.82 3.87 7.17
C TRP A 168 -9.50 3.17 6.86
N ARG A 169 -9.35 1.94 7.35
CA ARG A 169 -8.20 1.08 7.05
C ARG A 169 -8.70 -0.31 6.70
N MET A 170 -8.22 -0.83 5.58
CA MET A 170 -8.58 -2.17 5.09
C MET A 170 -7.34 -3.05 5.01
N THR A 171 -7.48 -4.29 5.49
CA THR A 171 -6.60 -5.42 5.13
C THR A 171 -7.50 -6.60 4.78
N GLY A 172 -7.23 -7.26 3.67
CA GLY A 172 -8.04 -8.40 3.21
C GLY A 172 -7.16 -9.50 2.61
N THR A 173 -7.57 -10.75 2.82
CA THR A 173 -6.94 -11.94 2.22
C THR A 173 -7.81 -12.43 1.06
N TYR A 174 -7.28 -12.38 -0.15
CA TYR A 174 -8.01 -12.70 -1.37
C TYR A 174 -7.60 -14.06 -1.91
N LYS A 175 -8.56 -14.98 -2.07
CA LYS A 175 -8.36 -16.24 -2.80
C LYS A 175 -8.42 -15.94 -4.30
N VAL A 176 -7.30 -16.09 -4.99
CA VAL A 176 -7.21 -15.95 -6.44
C VAL A 176 -7.15 -17.35 -7.08
N GLU A 177 -8.11 -17.63 -7.94
CA GLU A 177 -8.11 -18.83 -8.79
C GLU A 177 -7.38 -18.50 -10.10
N THR A 178 -6.22 -19.14 -10.31
CA THR A 178 -5.31 -18.88 -11.41
C THR A 178 -5.26 -20.05 -12.39
N THR A 179 -4.85 -19.78 -13.63
CA THR A 179 -4.67 -20.80 -14.68
C THR A 179 -3.18 -20.94 -15.06
N PRO A 180 -2.31 -21.42 -14.15
CA PRO A 180 -0.85 -21.52 -14.37
C PRO A 180 -0.46 -22.46 -15.53
N GLN A 181 -1.39 -23.30 -16.01
CA GLN A 181 -1.27 -24.12 -17.21
C GLN A 181 -1.36 -23.34 -18.53
N LEU A 182 -1.97 -22.14 -18.51
CA LEU A 182 -2.11 -21.28 -19.68
C LEU A 182 -0.94 -20.28 -19.84
N ARG A 183 0.02 -20.28 -18.90
CA ARG A 183 1.20 -19.41 -18.93
C ARG A 183 1.94 -19.54 -20.28
N GLU A 184 2.32 -18.40 -20.82
CA GLU A 184 3.17 -18.27 -21.99
C GLU A 184 4.47 -17.52 -21.69
N THR A 185 5.47 -17.71 -22.55
CA THR A 185 6.74 -16.96 -22.51
C THR A 185 7.18 -16.57 -23.92
N LEU A 186 7.68 -15.34 -24.06
CA LEU A 186 8.34 -14.85 -25.27
C LEU A 186 9.85 -15.05 -25.14
N HIS A 187 10.49 -15.61 -26.17
CA HIS A 187 11.96 -15.70 -26.22
C HIS A 187 12.62 -14.38 -26.66
N HIS A 188 11.92 -13.58 -27.46
CA HIS A 188 12.34 -12.25 -27.88
C HIS A 188 11.10 -11.42 -28.29
N PRO A 189 11.21 -10.09 -28.37
CA PRO A 189 10.15 -9.25 -28.94
C PRO A 189 9.75 -9.72 -30.35
N GLY A 190 8.44 -9.79 -30.62
CA GLY A 190 7.90 -10.28 -31.90
C GLY A 190 7.93 -11.80 -32.12
N ALA A 191 8.39 -12.60 -31.15
CA ALA A 191 8.24 -14.06 -31.21
C ALA A 191 6.77 -14.49 -31.07
N VAL A 192 6.43 -15.68 -31.59
CA VAL A 192 5.17 -16.34 -31.22
C VAL A 192 5.28 -16.80 -29.75
N PRO A 193 4.31 -16.50 -28.87
CA PRO A 193 4.31 -16.97 -27.49
C PRO A 193 4.39 -18.50 -27.41
N LEU A 194 5.32 -19.02 -26.61
CA LEU A 194 5.40 -20.45 -26.33
C LEU A 194 4.63 -20.79 -25.06
N LYS A 195 3.82 -21.85 -25.10
CA LYS A 195 3.19 -22.44 -23.90
C LYS A 195 4.29 -22.89 -22.94
N ALA A 196 4.24 -22.38 -21.71
CA ALA A 196 5.22 -22.60 -20.66
C ALA A 196 4.49 -22.75 -19.30
N PRO A 197 3.68 -23.82 -19.12
CA PRO A 197 2.93 -24.05 -17.90
C PRO A 197 3.88 -24.10 -16.68
N ARG A 198 3.48 -23.53 -15.54
CA ARG A 198 4.31 -23.65 -14.33
C ARG A 198 4.38 -25.12 -13.88
N PRO A 199 5.49 -25.61 -13.30
CA PRO A 199 5.59 -27.00 -12.82
C PRO A 199 4.48 -27.40 -11.83
N CYS A 200 4.06 -26.46 -10.96
CA CYS A 200 2.98 -26.63 -10.00
C CYS A 200 1.56 -26.65 -10.63
N SER A 201 1.42 -26.44 -11.95
CA SER A 201 0.12 -26.44 -12.62
C SER A 201 -0.49 -27.83 -12.80
N GLY A 202 0.31 -28.89 -12.67
CA GLY A 202 -0.09 -30.24 -13.06
C GLY A 202 -0.08 -30.48 -14.58
N TYR A 203 0.42 -29.53 -15.38
CA TYR A 203 0.55 -29.65 -16.84
C TYR A 203 2.01 -29.50 -17.30
N THR A 204 2.37 -30.20 -18.37
CA THR A 204 3.64 -30.03 -19.09
C THR A 204 3.39 -29.89 -20.60
N THR A 205 4.41 -29.50 -21.35
CA THR A 205 4.36 -29.44 -22.82
C THR A 205 4.72 -30.78 -23.46
N ALA A 206 4.06 -31.09 -24.58
CA ALA A 206 4.36 -32.24 -25.42
C ALA A 206 4.23 -31.86 -26.91
N VAL A 207 4.90 -32.61 -27.80
CA VAL A 207 4.75 -32.44 -29.25
C VAL A 207 3.33 -32.86 -29.66
N HIS A 208 2.65 -32.05 -30.48
CA HIS A 208 1.32 -32.38 -30.99
C HIS A 208 1.35 -33.69 -31.81
N PRO A 209 0.35 -34.59 -31.72
CA PRO A 209 0.37 -35.90 -32.40
C PRO A 209 0.56 -35.88 -33.93
N SER A 210 0.31 -34.74 -34.59
CA SER A 210 0.60 -34.53 -36.03
C SER A 210 2.08 -34.24 -36.35
N GLY A 211 2.96 -34.20 -35.35
CA GLY A 211 4.36 -33.81 -35.47
C GLY A 211 4.58 -32.30 -35.69
N ARG A 212 3.54 -31.46 -35.57
CA ARG A 212 3.64 -30.01 -35.75
C ARG A 212 3.00 -29.25 -34.59
N GLY A 213 3.79 -28.44 -33.90
CA GLY A 213 3.34 -27.61 -32.77
C GLY A 213 3.40 -28.32 -31.42
N THR A 214 3.04 -27.57 -30.38
CA THR A 214 3.13 -27.98 -28.98
C THR A 214 1.74 -27.98 -28.34
N ILE A 215 1.42 -29.02 -27.58
CA ILE A 215 0.23 -29.12 -26.74
C ILE A 215 0.61 -29.09 -25.26
N ILE A 216 -0.35 -28.77 -24.40
CA ILE A 216 -0.26 -29.02 -22.96
C ILE A 216 -0.94 -30.36 -22.63
N VAL A 217 -0.33 -31.14 -21.75
CA VAL A 217 -0.86 -32.43 -21.29
C VAL A 217 -0.90 -32.45 -19.76
N LYS A 218 -1.98 -32.96 -19.17
CA LYS A 218 -2.12 -33.11 -17.72
C LYS A 218 -1.25 -34.29 -17.25
N VAL A 219 -0.40 -34.04 -16.26
CA VAL A 219 0.54 -35.01 -15.67
C VAL A 219 0.38 -35.15 -14.15
N GLY A 220 -0.42 -34.29 -13.52
CA GLY A 220 -0.76 -34.36 -12.10
C GLY A 220 -1.86 -33.36 -11.74
N GLU A 221 -2.21 -33.28 -10.46
CA GLU A 221 -3.08 -32.23 -9.95
C GLU A 221 -2.33 -30.91 -9.75
N CYS A 222 -3.07 -29.81 -9.78
CA CYS A 222 -2.50 -28.48 -9.63
C CYS A 222 -2.30 -28.12 -8.15
N THR A 223 -1.10 -27.68 -7.80
CA THR A 223 -0.74 -27.26 -6.42
C THR A 223 -0.55 -25.75 -6.29
N CYS A 224 -0.83 -24.98 -7.35
CA CYS A 224 -0.73 -23.51 -7.36
C CYS A 224 -1.85 -22.83 -8.17
N CYS A 225 -2.96 -23.51 -8.43
CA CYS A 225 -4.13 -22.93 -9.09
C CYS A 225 -4.98 -22.09 -8.13
N GLU A 226 -4.80 -22.27 -6.82
CA GLU A 226 -5.34 -21.37 -5.80
C GLU A 226 -4.15 -20.72 -5.10
N CYS A 227 -4.16 -19.39 -4.97
CA CYS A 227 -3.24 -18.68 -4.10
C CYS A 227 -3.99 -17.65 -3.26
N TYR A 228 -3.49 -17.40 -2.06
CA TYR A 228 -4.02 -16.37 -1.17
C TYR A 228 -3.07 -15.17 -1.20
N VAL A 229 -3.62 -13.98 -1.35
CA VAL A 229 -2.88 -12.72 -1.39
C VAL A 229 -3.43 -11.79 -0.33
N ASP A 230 -2.59 -11.42 0.64
CA ASP A 230 -2.93 -10.37 1.59
C ASP A 230 -2.69 -9.01 0.93
N MET A 231 -3.74 -8.21 0.81
CA MET A 231 -3.66 -6.83 0.33
C MET A 231 -4.06 -5.86 1.43
N LYS A 232 -3.18 -4.88 1.65
CA LYS A 232 -3.43 -3.70 2.49
C LYS A 232 -4.03 -2.59 1.64
N GLU A 233 -4.64 -1.61 2.30
CA GLU A 233 -5.01 -0.33 1.67
C GLU A 233 -3.84 0.26 0.85
N SER A 234 -4.13 0.73 -0.36
CA SER A 234 -3.14 1.35 -1.26
C SER A 234 -3.04 2.87 -1.08
N VAL A 235 -4.11 3.50 -0.59
CA VAL A 235 -4.21 4.94 -0.32
C VAL A 235 -5.10 5.11 0.93
N PRO A 236 -4.69 5.88 1.95
CA PRO A 236 -5.50 6.11 3.14
C PRO A 236 -6.82 6.80 2.77
N GLN A 237 -7.94 6.24 3.22
CA GLN A 237 -9.27 6.82 3.01
C GLN A 237 -9.72 7.57 4.27
N VAL A 238 -10.14 8.82 4.11
CA VAL A 238 -10.60 9.67 5.22
C VAL A 238 -11.98 10.22 4.88
N SER A 239 -12.90 10.17 5.85
CA SER A 239 -14.23 10.77 5.75
C SER A 239 -14.40 11.87 6.78
N ASP A 240 -15.15 12.90 6.40
CA ASP A 240 -15.55 14.00 7.28
C ASP A 240 -16.93 13.72 7.88
N ASN A 241 -17.02 13.87 9.20
CA ASN A 241 -18.22 13.63 9.99
C ASN A 241 -19.31 14.72 9.81
N LEU A 242 -18.98 15.83 9.13
CA LEU A 242 -19.89 16.98 8.92
C LEU A 242 -20.99 16.75 7.86
N LEU A 243 -20.91 15.71 7.03
CA LEU A 243 -21.90 15.39 6.00
C LEU A 243 -22.62 14.05 6.22
N VAL A 244 -22.55 13.54 7.45
CA VAL A 244 -23.15 12.25 7.83
C VAL A 244 -24.68 12.35 7.89
N SER A 245 -25.36 11.51 7.11
CA SER A 245 -26.82 11.38 7.15
C SER A 245 -27.24 10.66 8.44
N GLU A 246 -27.82 11.40 9.39
CA GLU A 246 -28.48 10.86 10.60
C GLU A 246 -27.59 9.92 11.45
N GLY A 247 -26.27 10.17 11.50
CA GLY A 247 -25.34 9.34 12.27
C GLY A 247 -24.88 8.05 11.56
N SER A 248 -25.03 7.96 10.23
CA SER A 248 -24.55 6.84 9.41
C SER A 248 -23.65 7.28 8.24
N TYR A 249 -22.50 6.62 8.10
CA TYR A 249 -21.71 6.62 6.87
C TYR A 249 -22.33 5.61 5.91
N ASN A 250 -22.66 6.05 4.70
CA ASN A 250 -23.27 5.21 3.68
C ASN A 250 -22.44 5.24 2.41
N ASN A 251 -22.17 4.05 1.85
CA ASN A 251 -21.44 3.82 0.61
C ASN A 251 -20.03 4.45 0.58
N VAL A 252 -19.29 4.36 1.69
CA VAL A 252 -17.91 4.87 1.75
C VAL A 252 -16.98 3.90 1.04
N LYS A 253 -16.33 4.34 -0.03
CA LYS A 253 -15.29 3.57 -0.72
C LYS A 253 -14.03 3.51 0.14
N ILE A 254 -13.71 2.32 0.68
CA ILE A 254 -12.56 2.11 1.58
C ILE A 254 -11.36 1.46 0.89
N GLY A 255 -11.54 0.90 -0.31
CA GLY A 255 -10.49 0.15 -0.97
C GLY A 255 -10.75 -0.16 -2.43
N ARG A 256 -9.68 -0.61 -3.08
CA ARG A 256 -9.65 -1.14 -4.45
C ARG A 256 -8.76 -2.38 -4.49
N VAL A 257 -9.25 -3.45 -5.08
CA VAL A 257 -8.59 -4.76 -5.19
C VAL A 257 -8.50 -5.14 -6.68
N PRO A 258 -7.31 -5.38 -7.24
CA PRO A 258 -7.13 -5.89 -8.61
C PRO A 258 -7.57 -7.35 -8.79
#